data_AF-A0A8D8E7T3-F1
#
_entry.id   AF-A0A8D8E7T3-F1
#
_cell.length_a   1.000
_cell.length_b   1.000
_cell.length_c   1.000
_cell.angle_alpha   90.00
_cell.angle_beta   90.00
_cell.angle_gamma   90.00
#
_symmetry.space_group_name_H-M   'P 1'
#
loop_
_entity.id
_entity.type
_entity.pdbx_description
1 polymer ?
#
loop_
_entity_poly.entity_id
_entity_poly.type
_entity_poly.pdbx_seq_one_letter_code
_entity_poly.pdbx_strand_id
1 'polypeptide(L)'
;MMHYKKGKNVEEELTREQIPLENLPQSFLWMHVKGGSRIFGLIDYAKKELESGQYRAMVWSGTGGGVGKTISCAEIMKKDYELHQVTRICYRKVEEFWDPQQEGLEPIVATRNIPSIHILLSLEELDPKTPGYQHSRTRTTFWSEGDQTEGKSGRKNYFTGPQLKKKPNRHYENGGKDGGSGANGGGPEG
;
A
#
# COMPACT_ATOMS: atom_id res chain seq x y z
N MET A 1 -4.97 8.42 -30.06
CA MET A 1 -5.37 9.31 -28.95
C MET A 1 -4.28 10.38 -28.79
N MET A 2 -4.16 11.28 -29.78
CA MET A 2 -3.03 12.22 -29.93
C MET A 2 -3.40 13.69 -29.66
N HIS A 3 -4.61 13.95 -29.13
CA HIS A 3 -5.13 15.32 -28.97
C HIS A 3 -5.21 15.79 -27.51
N TYR A 4 -4.81 14.94 -26.55
CA TYR A 4 -4.88 15.21 -25.12
C TYR A 4 -3.62 14.69 -24.42
N LYS A 5 -3.05 15.52 -23.55
CA LYS A 5 -1.95 15.13 -22.66
C LYS A 5 -2.49 14.92 -21.25
N LYS A 6 -1.93 13.94 -20.53
CA LYS A 6 -2.30 13.75 -19.12
C LYS A 6 -1.83 14.95 -18.30
N GLY A 7 -2.77 15.62 -17.66
CA GLY A 7 -2.54 16.73 -16.73
C GLY A 7 -2.41 16.24 -15.29
N LYS A 8 -2.91 17.04 -14.34
CA LYS A 8 -2.82 16.73 -12.90
C LYS A 8 -3.80 15.63 -12.49
N ASN A 9 -3.39 14.85 -11.49
CA ASN A 9 -4.28 13.96 -10.75
C ASN A 9 -4.65 14.63 -9.43
N VAL A 10 -5.94 14.73 -9.13
CA VAL A 10 -6.46 15.21 -7.85
C VAL A 10 -7.05 14.01 -7.12
N GLU A 11 -6.38 13.60 -6.04
CA GLU A 11 -6.92 12.59 -5.12
C GLU A 11 -7.80 13.29 -4.09
N GLU A 12 -8.91 12.66 -3.75
CA GLU A 12 -9.76 13.09 -2.64
C GLU A 12 -8.95 13.17 -1.33
N GLU A 13 -9.14 14.24 -0.54
CA GLU A 13 -8.46 14.42 0.74
C GLU A 13 -8.93 13.38 1.75
N LEU A 14 -8.00 12.84 2.55
CA LEU A 14 -8.33 11.87 3.60
C LEU A 14 -8.80 12.61 4.84
N THR A 15 -10.10 12.55 5.12
CA THR A 15 -10.67 13.06 6.37
C THR A 15 -11.20 11.92 7.24
N ARG A 16 -11.29 12.14 8.56
CA ARG A 16 -11.70 11.09 9.50
C ARG A 16 -13.12 10.61 9.25
N GLU A 17 -13.98 11.52 8.77
CA GLU A 17 -15.39 11.29 8.47
C GLU A 17 -15.57 10.33 7.28
N GLN A 18 -14.55 10.22 6.42
CA GLN A 18 -14.56 9.32 5.27
C GLN A 18 -14.12 7.89 5.61
N ILE A 19 -13.64 7.63 6.82
CA ILE A 19 -13.27 6.28 7.24
C ILE A 19 -14.55 5.47 7.39
N PRO A 20 -14.79 4.41 6.58
CA PRO A 20 -16.07 3.70 6.56
C PRO A 20 -16.21 2.69 7.71
N LEU A 21 -15.77 3.06 8.92
CA LEU A 21 -15.79 2.24 10.13
C LEU A 21 -16.78 2.85 11.13
N GLU A 22 -17.86 2.12 11.42
CA GLU A 22 -19.02 2.61 12.20
C GLU A 22 -18.68 2.91 13.66
N ASN A 23 -17.87 2.05 14.31
CA ASN A 23 -17.56 2.12 15.74
C ASN A 23 -16.10 2.54 15.96
N LEU A 24 -15.71 3.68 15.40
CA LEU A 24 -14.35 4.19 15.52
C LEU A 24 -14.10 4.71 16.95
N PRO A 25 -13.03 4.29 17.64
CA PRO A 25 -12.68 4.85 18.95
C PRO A 25 -12.43 6.37 18.87
N GLN A 26 -12.71 7.09 19.97
CA GLN A 26 -12.54 8.55 20.00
C GLN A 26 -11.08 8.98 19.77
N SER A 27 -10.13 8.21 20.30
CA SER A 27 -8.70 8.39 20.07
C SER A 27 -8.11 7.15 19.40
N PHE A 28 -7.46 7.34 18.27
CA PHE A 28 -6.75 6.29 17.55
C PHE A 28 -5.59 6.88 16.75
N LEU A 29 -4.55 6.08 16.58
CA LEU A 29 -3.44 6.41 15.69
C LEU A 29 -3.85 6.16 14.24
N TRP A 30 -3.84 7.18 13.37
CA TRP A 30 -4.19 7.01 11.96
C TRP A 30 -2.95 6.93 11.07
N MET A 31 -2.74 5.76 10.46
CA MET A 31 -1.56 5.44 9.66
C MET A 31 -1.91 5.35 8.17
N HIS A 32 -1.35 6.26 7.37
CA HIS A 32 -1.53 6.29 5.92
C HIS A 32 -0.43 5.52 5.18
N VAL A 33 -0.82 4.50 4.43
CA VAL A 33 0.09 3.63 3.68
C VAL A 33 -0.04 3.88 2.18
N LYS A 34 1.04 4.36 1.57
CA LYS A 34 1.15 4.63 0.13
C LYS A 34 1.99 3.56 -0.56
N GLY A 35 1.93 3.53 -1.90
CA GLY A 35 2.75 2.63 -2.70
C GLY A 35 4.26 2.76 -2.45
N GLY A 36 4.74 3.94 -2.03
CA GLY A 36 6.14 4.18 -1.65
C GLY A 36 6.51 3.88 -0.19
N SER A 37 5.54 3.57 0.68
CA SER A 37 5.79 3.45 2.12
C SER A 37 6.76 2.31 2.45
N ARG A 38 7.62 2.57 3.44
CA ARG A 38 8.54 1.59 4.03
C ARG A 38 7.87 0.91 5.22
N ILE A 39 7.45 -0.35 5.04
CA ILE A 39 6.67 -1.11 6.03
C ILE A 39 7.31 -1.06 7.43
N PHE A 40 8.58 -1.43 7.56
CA PHE A 40 9.23 -1.51 8.88
C PHE A 40 9.26 -0.16 9.62
N GLY A 41 9.50 0.95 8.92
CA GLY A 41 9.47 2.27 9.57
C GLY A 41 8.08 2.65 10.06
N LEU A 42 7.02 2.23 9.36
CA LEU A 42 5.64 2.43 9.83
C LEU A 42 5.32 1.56 11.04
N ILE A 43 5.78 0.31 11.03
CA ILE A 43 5.60 -0.63 12.15
C ILE A 43 6.31 -0.14 13.39
N ASP A 44 7.60 0.23 13.29
CA ASP A 44 8.40 0.68 14.43
C ASP A 44 7.76 1.90 15.10
N TYR A 45 7.25 2.84 14.28
CA TYR A 45 6.51 3.99 14.79
C TYR A 45 5.19 3.57 15.47
N ALA A 46 4.38 2.74 14.81
CA ALA A 46 3.09 2.29 15.34
C ALA A 46 3.24 1.52 16.66
N LYS A 47 4.26 0.67 16.79
CA LYS A 47 4.59 -0.04 18.04
C LYS A 47 4.95 0.93 19.15
N LYS A 48 5.85 1.87 18.89
CA LYS A 48 6.26 2.88 19.86
C LYS A 48 5.07 3.67 20.42
N GLU A 49 4.12 4.04 19.56
CA GLU A 49 2.91 4.78 19.97
C GLU A 49 1.91 3.95 20.77
N LEU A 50 1.87 2.62 20.56
CA LEU A 50 1.07 1.71 21.39
C LEU A 50 1.73 1.44 22.74
N GLU A 51 3.05 1.21 22.74
CA GLU A 51 3.86 0.96 23.93
C GLU A 51 3.93 2.17 24.86
N SER A 52 3.88 3.38 24.30
CA SER A 52 3.78 4.62 25.08
C SER A 52 2.42 4.80 25.77
N GLY A 53 1.43 3.97 25.43
CA GLY A 53 0.06 4.02 25.96
C GLY A 53 -0.77 5.21 25.45
N GLN A 54 -0.25 6.01 24.51
CA GLN A 54 -0.98 7.17 23.96
C GLN A 54 -2.23 6.74 23.18
N TYR A 55 -2.16 5.57 22.52
CA TYR A 55 -3.26 5.04 21.74
C TYR A 55 -3.57 3.59 22.12
N ARG A 56 -4.86 3.30 22.26
CA ARG A 56 -5.40 1.95 22.47
C ARG A 56 -5.86 1.29 21.17
N ALA A 57 -5.99 2.08 20.10
CA ALA A 57 -6.41 1.63 18.79
C ALA A 57 -5.65 2.37 17.68
N MET A 58 -5.60 1.77 16.50
CA MET A 58 -5.03 2.38 15.30
C MET A 58 -5.83 2.00 14.06
N VAL A 59 -5.77 2.87 13.05
CA VAL A 59 -6.35 2.61 11.73
C VAL A 59 -5.24 2.61 10.70
N TRP A 60 -5.09 1.51 9.98
CA TRP A 60 -4.27 1.45 8.77
C TRP A 60 -5.13 1.75 7.56
N SER A 61 -4.75 2.73 6.75
CA SER A 61 -5.47 3.11 5.54
C SER A 61 -4.55 3.12 4.34
N GLY A 62 -4.92 2.43 3.27
CA GLY A 62 -4.15 2.46 2.04
C GLY A 62 -5.00 2.30 0.80
N THR A 63 -4.57 2.99 -0.24
CA THR A 63 -5.31 3.10 -1.51
C THR A 63 -4.40 2.67 -2.67
N GLY A 64 -4.99 2.03 -3.68
CA GLY A 64 -4.29 1.57 -4.88
C GLY A 64 -3.06 0.71 -4.54
N GLY A 65 -1.88 1.13 -4.99
CA GLY A 65 -0.62 0.42 -4.73
C GLY A 65 -0.21 0.30 -3.26
N GLY A 66 -0.89 0.99 -2.33
CA GLY A 66 -0.67 0.88 -0.88
C GLY A 66 -1.45 -0.25 -0.21
N VAL A 67 -2.49 -0.80 -0.85
CA VAL A 67 -3.42 -1.78 -0.24
C VAL A 67 -2.68 -2.99 0.31
N GLY A 68 -1.84 -3.64 -0.50
CA GLY A 68 -1.09 -4.84 -0.07
C GLY A 68 -0.18 -4.57 1.13
N LYS A 69 0.48 -3.39 1.17
CA LYS A 69 1.34 -2.99 2.29
C LYS A 69 0.54 -2.69 3.55
N THR A 70 -0.68 -2.18 3.40
CA THR A 70 -1.59 -1.89 4.53
C THR A 70 -1.95 -3.17 5.26
N ILE A 71 -2.30 -4.21 4.50
CA ILE A 71 -2.54 -5.55 5.03
C ILE A 71 -1.28 -6.08 5.72
N SER A 72 -0.11 -6.01 5.05
CA SER A 72 1.15 -6.44 5.67
C SER A 72 1.44 -5.73 6.98
N CYS A 73 1.13 -4.43 7.10
CA CYS A 73 1.34 -3.71 8.35
C CYS A 73 0.44 -4.27 9.46
N ALA A 74 -0.85 -4.47 9.18
CA ALA A 74 -1.78 -5.05 10.14
C ALA A 74 -1.37 -6.48 10.57
N GLU A 75 -0.97 -7.33 9.63
CA GLU A 75 -0.52 -8.70 9.94
C GLU A 75 0.76 -8.74 10.77
N ILE A 76 1.69 -7.78 10.57
CA ILE A 76 2.90 -7.70 11.39
C ILE A 76 2.55 -7.29 12.82
N MET A 77 1.66 -6.31 13.01
CA MET A 77 1.23 -5.88 14.35
C MET A 77 0.63 -7.04 15.15
N LYS A 78 -0.19 -7.88 14.53
CA LYS A 78 -0.84 -9.04 15.17
C LYS A 78 0.11 -10.14 15.63
N LYS A 79 1.41 -10.07 15.29
CA LYS A 79 2.41 -11.01 15.81
C LYS A 79 2.82 -10.70 17.24
N ASP A 80 2.77 -9.43 17.62
CA ASP A 80 3.29 -8.95 18.90
C ASP A 80 2.16 -8.59 19.88
N TYR A 81 0.94 -8.36 19.38
CA TYR A 81 -0.21 -7.95 20.19
C TYR A 81 -1.45 -8.80 19.91
N GLU A 82 -2.23 -9.07 20.95
CA GLU A 82 -3.59 -9.59 20.83
C GLU A 82 -4.49 -8.41 20.45
N LEU A 83 -5.17 -8.49 19.31
CA LEU A 83 -5.86 -7.37 18.72
C LEU A 83 -7.24 -7.77 18.21
N HIS A 84 -8.19 -6.88 18.43
CA HIS A 84 -9.49 -6.87 17.78
C HIS A 84 -9.39 -6.07 16.49
N GLN A 85 -9.82 -6.66 15.38
CA GLN A 85 -9.70 -6.09 14.04
C GLN A 85 -11.08 -5.89 13.44
N VAL A 86 -11.27 -4.77 12.73
CA VAL A 86 -12.39 -4.60 11.79
C VAL A 86 -11.85 -4.08 10.47
N THR A 87 -12.18 -4.76 9.37
CA THR A 87 -11.73 -4.39 8.02
C THR A 87 -12.87 -3.87 7.17
N ARG A 88 -12.60 -2.81 6.41
CA ARG A 88 -13.51 -2.23 5.43
C ARG A 88 -12.77 -2.00 4.11
N ILE A 89 -13.42 -2.37 3.02
CA ILE A 89 -12.94 -2.14 1.66
C ILE A 89 -13.90 -1.16 1.00
N CYS A 90 -13.37 -0.14 0.36
CA CYS A 90 -14.13 0.87 -0.32
C CYS A 90 -13.40 1.34 -1.58
N TYR A 91 -13.95 2.35 -2.24
CA TYR A 91 -13.29 3.06 -3.32
C TYR A 91 -13.06 4.50 -2.93
N ARG A 92 -11.94 5.07 -3.37
CA ARG A 92 -11.70 6.51 -3.34
C ARG A 92 -11.71 7.06 -4.75
N LYS A 93 -12.27 8.26 -4.92
CA LYS A 93 -12.32 8.91 -6.22
C LYS A 93 -11.00 9.63 -6.49
N VAL A 94 -10.53 9.51 -7.71
CA VAL A 94 -9.40 10.26 -8.24
C VAL A 94 -9.83 10.89 -9.55
N GLU A 95 -9.67 12.20 -9.65
CA GLU A 95 -9.94 12.95 -10.87
C GLU A 95 -8.64 13.13 -11.65
N GLU A 96 -8.62 12.63 -12.88
CA GLU A 96 -7.52 12.87 -13.81
C GLU A 96 -7.93 13.94 -14.81
N PHE A 97 -7.21 15.07 -14.79
CA PHE A 97 -7.40 16.16 -15.73
C PHE A 97 -6.57 15.87 -16.98
N TRP A 98 -7.16 16.07 -18.15
CA TRP A 98 -6.51 15.90 -19.44
C TRP A 98 -6.58 17.21 -20.21
N ASP A 99 -5.40 17.76 -20.50
CA ASP A 99 -5.29 19.05 -21.16
C ASP A 99 -5.37 18.87 -22.69
N PRO A 100 -6.12 19.71 -23.41
CA PRO A 100 -6.18 19.68 -24.86
C PRO A 100 -4.82 20.04 -25.47
N GLN A 101 -4.47 19.41 -26.59
CA GLN A 101 -3.25 19.69 -27.36
C GLN A 101 -3.53 20.39 -28.69
N GLN A 102 -4.79 20.67 -29.00
CA GLN A 102 -5.22 21.34 -30.23
C GLN A 102 -6.18 22.47 -29.86
N GLU A 103 -6.10 23.59 -30.59
CA GLU A 103 -7.02 24.70 -30.44
C GLU A 103 -8.46 24.28 -30.73
N GLY A 104 -9.41 24.78 -29.93
CA GLY A 104 -10.84 24.46 -30.04
C GLY A 104 -11.29 23.21 -29.27
N LEU A 105 -10.40 22.53 -28.54
CA LEU A 105 -10.74 21.42 -27.65
C LEU A 105 -10.85 21.87 -26.19
N GLU A 106 -11.77 21.25 -25.43
CA GLU A 106 -12.01 21.53 -24.01
C GLU A 106 -11.27 20.54 -23.09
N PRO A 107 -10.88 20.93 -21.86
CA PRO A 107 -10.31 20.01 -20.88
C PRO A 107 -11.26 18.86 -20.52
N ILE A 108 -10.72 17.65 -20.37
CA ILE A 108 -11.49 16.47 -19.95
C ILE A 108 -11.14 16.11 -18.51
N VAL A 109 -12.17 15.81 -17.71
CA VAL A 109 -12.01 15.25 -16.36
C VAL A 109 -12.48 13.80 -16.36
N ALA A 110 -11.55 12.87 -16.10
CA ALA A 110 -11.85 11.46 -15.97
C ALA A 110 -11.82 11.04 -14.50
N THR A 111 -12.98 10.66 -13.94
CA THR A 111 -13.08 10.13 -12.58
C THR A 111 -12.78 8.63 -12.54
N ARG A 112 -11.86 8.23 -11.66
CA ARG A 112 -11.53 6.82 -11.40
C ARG A 112 -11.83 6.45 -9.97
N ASN A 113 -12.39 5.26 -9.78
CA ASN A 113 -12.53 4.64 -8.47
C ASN A 113 -11.30 3.76 -8.20
N ILE A 114 -10.52 4.14 -7.20
CA ILE A 114 -9.32 3.41 -6.79
C ILE A 114 -9.66 2.57 -5.54
N PRO A 115 -9.38 1.25 -5.54
CA PRO A 115 -9.62 0.42 -4.38
C PRO A 115 -8.87 0.92 -3.15
N SER A 116 -9.54 0.93 -2.01
CA SER A 116 -8.99 1.34 -0.72
C SER A 116 -9.38 0.36 0.37
N ILE A 117 -8.52 0.24 1.37
CA ILE A 117 -8.73 -0.61 2.54
C ILE A 117 -8.47 0.20 3.81
N HIS A 118 -9.34 0.03 4.79
CA HIS A 118 -9.20 0.54 6.14
C HIS A 118 -9.25 -0.63 7.12
N ILE A 119 -8.25 -0.74 7.98
CA ILE A 119 -8.14 -1.80 8.98
C ILE A 119 -8.01 -1.14 10.36
N LEU A 120 -9.06 -1.23 11.17
CA LEU A 120 -9.01 -0.89 12.59
C LEU A 120 -8.34 -2.05 13.34
N LEU A 121 -7.39 -1.73 14.21
CA LEU A 121 -6.82 -2.64 15.20
C LEU A 121 -6.97 -2.00 16.58
N SER A 122 -7.47 -2.77 17.55
CA SER A 122 -7.74 -2.32 18.91
C SER A 122 -7.18 -3.32 19.92
N LEU A 123 -6.54 -2.81 20.97
CA LEU A 123 -6.15 -3.60 22.14
C LEU A 123 -7.35 -3.88 23.07
N GLU A 124 -8.46 -3.17 22.85
CA GLU A 124 -9.72 -3.35 23.58
C GLU A 124 -10.73 -4.07 22.70
N GLU A 125 -11.68 -4.76 23.34
CA GLU A 125 -12.69 -5.53 22.65
C GLU A 125 -13.57 -4.64 21.76
N LEU A 126 -13.75 -5.08 20.51
CA LEU A 126 -14.72 -4.51 19.57
C LEU A 126 -15.91 -5.44 19.48
N ASP A 127 -17.10 -4.93 19.16
CA ASP A 127 -18.31 -5.75 19.01
C ASP A 127 -18.08 -6.89 18.01
N PRO A 128 -18.09 -8.17 18.46
CA PRO A 128 -17.85 -9.32 17.60
C PRO A 128 -18.90 -9.51 16.50
N LYS A 129 -20.06 -8.87 16.62
CA LYS A 129 -21.12 -8.90 15.60
C LYS A 129 -20.88 -7.92 14.47
N THR A 130 -19.92 -7.00 14.61
CA THR A 130 -19.56 -6.04 13.57
C THR A 130 -19.13 -6.80 12.30
N PRO A 131 -19.72 -6.55 11.13
CA PRO A 131 -19.27 -7.15 9.89
C PRO A 131 -17.77 -6.92 9.67
N GLY A 132 -17.04 -7.92 9.19
CA GLY A 132 -15.59 -7.81 8.96
C GLY A 132 -14.75 -7.80 10.25
N TYR A 133 -15.35 -8.10 11.41
CA TYR A 133 -14.62 -8.33 12.66
C TYR A 133 -13.76 -9.59 12.61
N GLN A 134 -12.57 -9.50 13.22
CA GLN A 134 -11.67 -10.63 13.44
C GLN A 134 -10.90 -10.43 14.76
N HIS A 135 -10.76 -11.48 15.55
CA HIS A 135 -9.89 -11.46 16.74
C HIS A 135 -8.55 -12.16 16.43
N SER A 136 -7.43 -11.51 16.72
CA SER A 136 -6.11 -12.09 16.52
C SER A 136 -5.57 -12.66 17.82
N ARG A 137 -5.61 -13.98 17.95
CA ARG A 137 -4.97 -14.68 19.07
C ARG A 137 -3.47 -14.67 18.82
N THR A 138 -2.69 -14.06 19.71
CA THR A 138 -1.21 -13.93 19.61
C THR A 138 -0.49 -15.28 19.59
N ARG A 139 -1.19 -16.37 19.88
CA ARG A 139 -0.62 -17.71 19.97
C ARG A 139 -1.05 -18.59 18.80
N THR A 140 -0.41 -18.43 17.64
CA THR A 140 -0.31 -19.56 16.71
C THR A 140 0.80 -20.49 17.20
N THR A 141 0.41 -21.50 17.98
CA THR A 141 1.21 -22.72 18.22
C THR A 141 1.57 -23.47 16.93
N PHE A 142 1.08 -23.02 15.76
CA PHE A 142 1.31 -23.63 14.46
C PHE A 142 2.77 -23.61 14.00
N TRP A 143 3.61 -22.70 14.53
CA TRP A 143 5.05 -22.61 14.23
C TRP A 143 5.95 -22.99 15.42
N SER A 144 5.39 -23.54 16.50
CA SER A 144 6.16 -23.84 17.71
C SER A 144 6.89 -25.19 17.67
N GLU A 145 6.73 -25.98 16.61
CA GLU A 145 7.46 -27.23 16.42
C GLU A 145 8.25 -27.21 15.11
N GLY A 146 9.57 -27.05 15.23
CA GLY A 146 10.52 -27.18 14.14
C GLY A 146 11.04 -25.85 13.61
N ASP A 147 12.09 -25.33 14.25
CA ASP A 147 13.41 -25.20 13.60
C ASP A 147 14.32 -24.38 14.53
N GLN A 148 14.98 -25.08 15.47
CA GLN A 148 16.25 -24.59 16.00
C GLN A 148 17.31 -24.91 14.95
N THR A 149 17.47 -24.05 13.95
CA THR A 149 18.75 -23.93 13.25
C THR A 149 19.11 -22.46 13.09
N GLU A 150 20.20 -22.08 13.75
CA GLU A 150 20.88 -20.81 13.58
C GLU A 150 21.30 -20.65 12.11
N GLY A 151 20.93 -19.54 11.46
CA GLY A 151 21.33 -19.30 10.08
C GLY A 151 20.81 -18.02 9.44
N LYS A 152 21.59 -16.94 9.59
CA LYS A 152 21.66 -15.71 8.74
C LYS A 152 20.34 -14.96 8.46
N SER A 153 20.31 -13.71 8.95
CA SER A 153 19.29 -12.69 8.72
C SER A 153 19.10 -12.30 7.25
N GLY A 154 18.32 -13.10 6.52
CA GLY A 154 17.74 -12.69 5.23
C GLY A 154 16.48 -11.85 5.45
N ARG A 155 16.37 -10.68 4.81
CA ARG A 155 15.13 -9.89 4.74
C ARG A 155 14.01 -10.76 4.13
N LYS A 156 13.14 -11.31 4.98
CA LYS A 156 11.95 -12.05 4.53
C LYS A 156 10.94 -11.06 3.93
N ASN A 157 10.65 -11.22 2.64
CA ASN A 157 9.56 -10.50 1.97
C ASN A 157 8.23 -11.15 2.37
N TYR A 158 7.41 -10.44 3.16
CA TYR A 158 6.12 -10.93 3.68
C TYR A 158 4.94 -10.85 2.68
N PHE A 159 5.21 -10.52 1.41
CA PHE A 159 4.19 -10.44 0.37
C PHE A 159 4.45 -11.54 -0.67
N THR A 160 3.63 -12.58 -0.63
CA THR A 160 3.61 -13.69 -1.60
C THR A 160 2.50 -13.54 -2.66
N GLY A 161 1.72 -12.45 -2.60
CA GLY A 161 0.72 -12.14 -3.62
C GLY A 161 1.37 -11.87 -4.98
N PRO A 162 0.60 -11.88 -6.09
CA PRO A 162 1.12 -11.58 -7.41
C PRO A 162 1.81 -10.22 -7.36
N GLN A 163 3.14 -10.23 -7.42
CA GLN A 163 3.89 -9.00 -7.63
C GLN A 163 3.44 -8.50 -8.99
N LEU A 164 2.61 -7.45 -9.00
CA LEU A 164 2.36 -6.69 -10.20
C LEU A 164 3.74 -6.24 -10.67
N LYS A 165 4.26 -6.94 -11.69
CA LYS A 165 5.52 -6.59 -12.33
C LYS A 165 5.38 -5.11 -12.63
N LYS A 166 6.22 -4.27 -12.01
CA LYS A 166 6.38 -2.87 -12.43
C LYS A 166 6.64 -2.96 -13.92
N LYS A 167 5.63 -2.68 -14.75
CA LYS A 167 5.89 -2.49 -16.17
C LYS A 167 6.88 -1.34 -16.20
N PRO A 168 8.07 -1.51 -16.80
CA PRO A 168 8.93 -0.37 -17.06
C PRO A 168 8.08 0.65 -17.81
N ASN A 169 8.20 1.91 -17.41
CA ASN A 169 7.54 3.03 -18.07
C ASN A 169 7.76 2.84 -19.58
N ARG A 170 6.71 2.62 -20.37
CA ARG A 170 6.84 2.48 -21.82
C ARG A 170 7.39 3.81 -22.33
N HIS A 171 8.68 3.85 -22.61
CA HIS A 171 9.28 4.94 -23.36
C HIS A 171 8.69 4.86 -24.77
N TYR A 172 7.88 5.85 -25.14
CA TYR A 172 7.48 6.02 -26.53
C TYR A 172 8.74 6.43 -27.29
N GLU A 173 9.33 5.49 -28.01
CA GLU A 173 10.47 5.74 -28.88
C GLU A 173 9.96 6.53 -30.09
N ASN A 174 10.31 7.82 -30.10
CA ASN A 174 10.08 8.71 -31.23
C ASN A 174 11.05 8.31 -32.33
N GLY A 175 10.53 7.93 -33.50
CA GLY A 175 11.33 7.47 -34.62
C GLY A 175 12.32 8.54 -35.09
N GLY A 176 13.60 8.17 -35.13
CA GLY A 176 14.67 8.93 -35.74
C GLY A 176 15.68 7.96 -36.37
N LYS A 177 15.83 8.07 -37.69
CA LYS A 177 16.76 7.32 -38.53
C LYS A 177 18.23 7.73 -38.28
N ASP A 178 19.11 6.92 -38.90
CA ASP A 178 20.55 7.09 -39.14
C ASP A 178 21.43 6.49 -38.02
N GLY A 179 22.31 5.52 -38.22
CA GLY A 179 22.98 4.98 -39.40
C GLY A 179 24.46 4.81 -39.03
N GLY A 180 25.07 3.62 -39.17
CA GLY A 180 26.54 3.49 -39.12
C GLY A 180 27.13 2.22 -38.50
N SER A 181 27.76 1.42 -39.37
CA SER A 181 28.50 0.16 -39.26
C SER A 181 29.74 0.08 -38.34
N GLY A 182 30.17 -1.16 -38.04
CA GLY A 182 31.57 -1.59 -37.74
C GLY A 182 31.68 -2.42 -36.45
N ALA A 183 31.87 -3.76 -36.41
CA ALA A 183 32.88 -4.68 -36.95
C ALA A 183 34.20 -4.80 -36.12
N ASN A 184 34.38 -6.01 -35.55
CA ASN A 184 35.61 -6.81 -35.31
C ASN A 184 36.63 -6.54 -34.17
N GLY A 185 37.09 -7.68 -33.60
CA GLY A 185 38.42 -7.94 -33.02
C GLY A 185 38.45 -8.02 -31.49
N GLY A 186 38.94 -9.06 -30.80
CA GLY A 186 39.82 -10.17 -31.18
C GLY A 186 41.10 -10.21 -30.33
N GLY A 187 41.03 -10.79 -29.12
CA GLY A 187 42.13 -11.40 -28.33
C GLY A 187 43.14 -10.48 -27.60
N PRO A 188 44.09 -11.05 -26.82
CA PRO A 188 44.05 -12.31 -26.06
C PRO A 188 44.62 -12.19 -24.62
N GLU A 189 44.67 -13.33 -23.94
CA GLU A 189 45.25 -13.60 -22.61
C GLU A 189 46.75 -13.26 -22.48
N GLY A 190 47.15 -12.96 -21.25
CA GLY A 190 48.50 -12.84 -20.73
C GLY A 190 48.47 -12.65 -19.22
#